data_AF-D9VVK4-F1
#
_entry.id   AF-D9VVK4-F1
#
_cell.length_a   1.000
_cell.length_b   1.000
_cell.length_c   1.000
_cell.angle_alpha   90.00
_cell.angle_beta   90.00
_cell.angle_gamma   90.00
#
_symmetry.space_group_name_H-M   'P 1'
#
loop_
_entity.id
_entity.type
_entity.pdbx_description
1 polymer ?
#
loop_
_entity_poly.entity_id
_entity_poly.type
_entity_poly.pdbx_seq_one_letter_code
_entity_poly.pdbx_strand_id
1 'polypeptide(L)'
;AVPAQPGPLAERRHPDPRTVADRLRIVVLPPTDPLSRGQLRRIAGIARDEGYAVQWQEARGGSGAPLRALAALGPAVRRAGRIVVGDPFSRFVQLLLAPSGAAELVVVDDGTATMEFVAQLGRGERLRRWHRTGGGALSRARELAYAPVSGAARRRLRPGEGRRVELFTSMPVTPLPGTGLRVNDFAWTRARFGPPRLTKGTDLVGTSLVETGVVDPARYLEAVCALTREHGVTRYFAHRRETPEKLRALRAATGLEIVRPDLPLELIARRGPVGRTIVSFPSTVVHTLPYALTGTGVTVAVCGIDPAWLAPGASPRAGGFLAGVTDTARDVRRLPARSATAAG
;
A
#
# COMPACT_ATOMS: atom_id res chain seq x y z
N ALA A 1 6.69 20.02 -13.56
CA ALA A 1 6.54 20.43 -12.16
C ALA A 1 5.43 19.62 -11.50
N VAL A 2 5.72 19.12 -10.30
CA VAL A 2 4.83 18.47 -9.33
C VAL A 2 3.66 19.31 -8.79
N PRO A 3 2.39 19.37 -9.28
CA PRO A 3 1.37 20.24 -8.66
C PRO A 3 1.32 20.08 -7.13
N ALA A 4 1.24 21.19 -6.41
CA ALA A 4 1.13 21.25 -4.96
C ALA A 4 -0.11 20.47 -4.47
N GLN A 5 -0.08 19.97 -3.24
CA GLN A 5 -1.27 19.32 -2.67
C GLN A 5 -2.44 20.30 -2.70
N PRO A 6 -3.62 19.88 -3.19
CA PRO A 6 -4.79 20.75 -3.19
C PRO A 6 -5.16 21.09 -1.75
N GLY A 7 -5.47 22.37 -1.50
CA GLY A 7 -6.09 22.80 -0.26
C GLY A 7 -7.44 22.11 -0.02
N PRO A 8 -8.01 22.23 1.19
CA PRO A 8 -9.24 21.53 1.55
C PRO A 8 -10.34 21.76 0.51
N LEU A 9 -10.76 20.68 -0.15
CA LEU A 9 -11.87 20.71 -1.08
C LEU A 9 -13.17 21.00 -0.32
N ALA A 10 -13.92 21.99 -0.80
CA ALA A 10 -15.25 22.31 -0.29
C ALA A 10 -16.11 21.04 -0.15
N GLU A 11 -16.79 20.91 0.99
CA GLU A 11 -17.65 19.78 1.36
C GLU A 11 -18.67 19.50 0.26
N ARG A 12 -18.41 18.48 -0.56
CA ARG A 12 -19.47 17.86 -1.36
C ARG A 12 -20.31 17.06 -0.38
N ARG A 13 -21.60 17.39 -0.26
CA ARG A 13 -22.59 16.63 0.54
C ARG A 13 -22.40 15.14 0.31
N HIS A 14 -21.99 14.43 1.35
CA HIS A 14 -21.99 12.98 1.34
C HIS A 14 -23.43 12.49 1.15
N PRO A 15 -23.71 11.60 0.18
CA PRO A 15 -25.03 10.97 0.08
C PRO A 15 -25.36 10.22 1.38
N ASP A 16 -26.65 10.13 1.73
CA ASP A 16 -27.12 9.43 2.94
C ASP A 16 -26.50 8.02 3.00
N PRO A 17 -25.75 7.66 4.07
CA PRO A 17 -25.09 6.37 4.20
C PRO A 17 -26.00 5.17 3.94
N ARG A 18 -27.30 5.30 4.28
CA ARG A 18 -28.29 4.22 4.14
C ARG A 18 -28.65 3.90 2.69
N THR A 19 -28.62 4.87 1.77
CA THR A 19 -28.91 4.61 0.34
C THR A 19 -27.70 4.05 -0.43
N VAL A 20 -26.49 4.19 0.10
CA VAL A 20 -25.26 3.62 -0.48
C VAL A 20 -25.05 2.18 -0.02
N ALA A 21 -25.39 1.85 1.23
CA ALA A 21 -25.20 0.52 1.81
C ALA A 21 -25.90 -0.60 1.01
N ASP A 22 -27.13 -0.35 0.54
CA ASP A 22 -27.88 -1.33 -0.27
C ASP A 22 -27.36 -1.49 -1.71
N ARG A 23 -26.51 -0.55 -2.18
CA ARG A 23 -25.97 -0.53 -3.55
C ARG A 23 -24.48 -0.86 -3.62
N LEU A 24 -23.81 -1.02 -2.47
CA LEU A 24 -22.37 -1.30 -2.39
C LEU A 24 -22.12 -2.69 -1.77
N ARG A 25 -21.55 -3.58 -2.57
CA ARG A 25 -21.07 -4.89 -2.09
C ARG A 25 -19.56 -4.87 -1.89
N ILE A 26 -19.11 -5.01 -0.65
CA ILE A 26 -17.69 -5.10 -0.33
C ILE A 26 -17.29 -6.58 -0.24
N VAL A 27 -16.30 -6.99 -1.03
CA VAL A 27 -15.78 -8.36 -1.03
C VAL A 27 -14.30 -8.35 -0.68
N VAL A 28 -13.94 -9.06 0.38
CA VAL A 28 -12.54 -9.27 0.78
C VAL A 28 -12.07 -10.61 0.25
N LEU A 29 -11.02 -10.56 -0.57
CA LEU A 29 -10.28 -11.73 -1.05
C LEU A 29 -9.01 -11.86 -0.21
N PRO A 30 -9.02 -12.61 0.90
CA PRO A 30 -7.93 -12.59 1.86
C PRO A 30 -6.66 -13.27 1.31
N PRO A 31 -5.47 -12.84 1.73
CA PRO A 31 -4.25 -13.59 1.52
C PRO A 31 -4.25 -14.85 2.41
N THR A 32 -3.23 -15.69 2.24
CA THR A 32 -3.02 -16.88 3.07
C THR A 32 -2.30 -16.55 4.37
N ASP A 33 -1.56 -15.45 4.43
CA ASP A 33 -0.74 -15.11 5.60
C ASP A 33 -1.63 -14.70 6.80
N PRO A 34 -1.40 -15.29 8.00
CA PRO A 34 -2.28 -15.06 9.16
C PRO A 34 -2.35 -13.60 9.63
N LEU A 35 -1.22 -12.88 9.60
CA LEU A 35 -1.14 -11.50 10.10
C LEU A 35 -1.99 -10.55 9.24
N SER A 36 -1.88 -10.61 7.91
CA SER A 36 -2.69 -9.80 7.02
C SER A 36 -4.16 -10.18 7.06
N ARG A 37 -4.48 -11.48 7.25
CA ARG A 37 -5.86 -11.91 7.50
C ARG A 37 -6.42 -11.27 8.76
N GLY A 38 -5.64 -11.22 9.84
CA GLY A 38 -6.01 -10.54 11.10
C GLY A 38 -6.27 -9.05 10.91
N GLN A 39 -5.36 -8.33 10.24
CA GLN A 39 -5.55 -6.90 9.94
C GLN A 39 -6.79 -6.66 9.07
N LEU A 40 -7.01 -7.47 8.02
CA LEU A 40 -8.19 -7.37 7.16
C LEU A 40 -9.50 -7.64 7.90
N ARG A 41 -9.50 -8.56 8.87
CA ARG A 41 -10.68 -8.78 9.73
C ARG A 41 -11.01 -7.57 10.58
N ARG A 42 -10.01 -6.86 11.12
CA ARG A 42 -10.23 -5.62 11.88
C ARG A 42 -10.72 -4.48 10.98
N ILE A 43 -10.15 -4.33 9.78
CA ILE A 43 -10.66 -3.37 8.78
C ILE A 43 -12.11 -3.71 8.37
N ALA A 44 -12.42 -4.99 8.16
CA ALA A 44 -13.78 -5.42 7.89
C ALA A 44 -14.73 -5.16 9.06
N GLY A 45 -14.23 -5.23 10.31
CA GLY A 45 -14.97 -4.79 11.51
C GLY A 45 -15.34 -3.32 11.42
N ILE A 46 -14.35 -2.45 11.18
CA ILE A 46 -14.58 -1.00 11.01
C ILE A 46 -15.60 -0.73 9.90
N ALA A 47 -15.50 -1.40 8.75
CA ALA A 47 -16.47 -1.23 7.67
C ALA A 47 -17.89 -1.68 8.07
N ARG A 48 -18.04 -2.72 8.88
CA ARG A 48 -19.35 -3.14 9.41
C ARG A 48 -19.90 -2.15 10.44
N ASP A 49 -19.04 -1.58 11.27
CA ASP A 49 -19.43 -0.55 12.24
C ASP A 49 -19.96 0.71 11.53
N GLU A 50 -19.48 0.98 10.31
CA GLU A 50 -20.00 2.04 9.43
C GLU A 50 -21.28 1.62 8.65
N GLY A 51 -21.82 0.42 8.90
CA GLY A 51 -23.04 -0.08 8.29
C GLY A 51 -22.86 -0.82 6.96
N TYR A 52 -21.63 -1.13 6.53
CA TYR A 52 -21.40 -1.82 5.26
C TYR A 52 -21.46 -3.35 5.39
N ALA A 53 -22.10 -3.99 4.42
CA ALA A 53 -22.04 -5.44 4.26
C ALA A 53 -20.69 -5.87 3.66
N VAL A 54 -19.90 -6.60 4.46
CA VAL A 54 -18.58 -7.12 4.04
C VAL A 54 -18.61 -8.64 3.92
N GLN A 55 -18.49 -9.12 2.68
CA GLN A 55 -18.37 -10.55 2.36
C GLN A 55 -16.91 -10.98 2.35
N TRP A 56 -16.61 -12.05 3.07
CA TRP A 56 -15.31 -12.71 3.03
C TRP A 56 -15.35 -13.86 2.02
N GLN A 57 -14.52 -13.83 0.98
CA GLN A 57 -14.52 -14.83 -0.09
C GLN A 57 -13.16 -15.52 -0.19
N GLU A 58 -13.10 -16.78 0.26
CA GLU A 58 -11.89 -17.59 0.12
C GLU A 58 -11.64 -17.91 -1.36
N ALA A 59 -10.51 -17.42 -1.88
CA ALA A 59 -10.08 -17.63 -3.27
C ALA A 59 -8.70 -18.29 -3.37
N ARG A 60 -8.01 -18.49 -2.24
CA ARG A 60 -6.60 -18.92 -2.20
C ARG A 60 -6.35 -20.16 -1.34
N GLY A 61 -7.38 -20.73 -0.69
CA GLY A 61 -7.26 -21.91 0.17
C GLY A 61 -7.82 -23.18 -0.47
N GLY A 62 -6.96 -24.15 -0.80
CA GLY A 62 -7.36 -25.48 -1.28
C GLY A 62 -7.55 -25.62 -2.80
N SER A 63 -7.57 -26.87 -3.28
CA SER A 63 -7.86 -27.21 -4.68
C SER A 63 -9.28 -26.76 -5.06
N GLY A 64 -9.42 -26.07 -6.19
CA GLY A 64 -10.72 -25.60 -6.71
C GLY A 64 -11.30 -24.34 -6.05
N ALA A 65 -10.73 -23.82 -4.96
CA ALA A 65 -11.22 -22.58 -4.35
C ALA A 65 -11.21 -21.35 -5.27
N PRO A 66 -10.19 -21.12 -6.13
CA PRO A 66 -10.24 -20.05 -7.11
C PRO A 66 -11.45 -20.16 -8.05
N LEU A 67 -11.76 -21.36 -8.54
CA LEU A 67 -12.88 -21.59 -9.46
C LEU A 67 -14.23 -21.32 -8.78
N ARG A 68 -14.41 -21.84 -7.55
CA ARG A 68 -15.61 -21.56 -6.74
C ARG A 68 -15.79 -20.07 -6.47
N ALA A 69 -14.72 -19.37 -6.14
CA ALA A 69 -14.77 -17.93 -5.90
C ALA A 69 -15.09 -17.14 -7.19
N LEU A 70 -14.53 -17.52 -8.34
CA LEU A 70 -14.88 -16.92 -9.63
C LEU A 70 -16.35 -17.18 -9.99
N ALA A 71 -16.86 -18.39 -9.77
CA ALA A 71 -18.25 -18.73 -10.00
C ALA A 71 -19.20 -17.92 -9.09
N ALA A 72 -18.85 -17.78 -7.81
CA ALA A 72 -19.63 -17.02 -6.84
C ALA A 72 -19.67 -15.51 -7.13
N LEU A 73 -18.55 -14.93 -7.59
CA LEU A 73 -18.44 -13.48 -7.80
C LEU A 73 -18.75 -13.04 -9.24
N GLY A 74 -18.52 -13.91 -10.22
CA GLY A 74 -18.64 -13.60 -11.65
C GLY A 74 -19.98 -12.95 -12.05
N PRO A 75 -21.14 -13.50 -11.67
CA PRO A 75 -22.44 -12.90 -12.01
C PRO A 75 -22.61 -11.47 -11.47
N ALA A 76 -22.20 -11.24 -10.21
CA ALA A 76 -22.29 -9.92 -9.59
C ALA A 76 -21.36 -8.92 -10.28
N VAL A 77 -20.12 -9.31 -10.57
CA VAL A 77 -19.14 -8.46 -11.26
C VAL A 77 -19.58 -8.13 -12.69
N ARG A 78 -20.20 -9.07 -13.41
CA ARG A 78 -20.71 -8.82 -14.77
C ARG A 78 -21.87 -7.84 -14.81
N ARG A 79 -22.72 -7.82 -13.78
CA ARG A 79 -23.88 -6.92 -13.67
C ARG A 79 -23.55 -5.57 -13.04
N ALA A 80 -22.37 -5.42 -12.45
CA ALA A 80 -21.97 -4.19 -11.78
C ALA A 80 -21.79 -3.05 -12.79
N GLY A 81 -22.48 -1.92 -12.59
CA GLY A 81 -22.26 -0.70 -13.38
C GLY A 81 -20.96 0.02 -13.02
N ARG A 82 -20.52 -0.12 -11.76
CA ARG A 82 -19.25 0.40 -11.22
C ARG A 82 -18.48 -0.70 -10.51
N ILE A 83 -17.18 -0.81 -10.75
CA ILE A 83 -16.29 -1.74 -10.05
C ILE A 83 -15.15 -0.96 -9.39
N VAL A 84 -14.90 -1.23 -8.12
CA VAL A 84 -13.78 -0.68 -7.34
C VAL A 84 -12.78 -1.81 -7.08
N VAL A 85 -11.51 -1.61 -7.42
CA VAL A 85 -10.45 -2.61 -7.27
C VAL A 85 -9.28 -2.05 -6.47
N GLY A 86 -8.80 -2.82 -5.49
CA GLY A 86 -7.60 -2.46 -4.71
C GLY A 86 -6.30 -2.84 -5.40
N ASP A 87 -6.14 -4.10 -5.80
CA ASP A 87 -4.91 -4.60 -6.44
C ASP A 87 -5.16 -4.92 -7.94
N PRO A 88 -4.75 -4.04 -8.88
CA PRO A 88 -4.88 -4.28 -10.31
C PRO A 88 -3.92 -5.36 -10.84
N PHE A 89 -2.87 -5.74 -10.10
CA PHE A 89 -1.95 -6.82 -10.45
C PHE A 89 -2.47 -8.21 -10.05
N SER A 90 -3.51 -8.26 -9.21
CA SER A 90 -4.10 -9.52 -8.78
C SER A 90 -4.66 -10.28 -9.97
N ARG A 91 -4.08 -11.46 -10.27
CA ARG A 91 -4.53 -12.31 -11.37
C ARG A 91 -6.00 -12.70 -11.26
N PHE A 92 -6.47 -12.86 -10.02
CA PHE A 92 -7.85 -13.19 -9.71
C PHE A 92 -8.80 -12.02 -10.04
N VAL A 93 -8.40 -10.79 -9.70
CA VAL A 93 -9.17 -9.59 -10.05
C VAL A 93 -9.23 -9.41 -11.56
N GLN A 94 -8.10 -9.58 -12.25
CA GLN A 94 -8.05 -9.51 -13.72
C GLN A 94 -8.96 -10.56 -14.39
N LEU A 95 -9.07 -11.79 -13.86
CA LEU A 95 -10.02 -12.81 -14.34
C LEU A 95 -11.47 -12.37 -14.20
N LEU A 96 -11.83 -11.70 -13.09
CA LEU A 96 -13.17 -11.14 -12.87
C LEU A 96 -13.45 -9.92 -13.76
N LEU A 97 -12.45 -9.07 -13.97
CA LEU A 97 -12.57 -7.85 -14.77
C LEU A 97 -12.69 -8.13 -16.27
N ALA A 98 -12.02 -9.16 -16.79
CA ALA A 98 -12.02 -9.47 -18.22
C ALA A 98 -13.43 -9.57 -18.84
N PRO A 99 -14.40 -10.31 -18.26
CA PRO A 99 -15.78 -10.38 -18.75
C PRO A 99 -16.71 -9.25 -18.26
N SER A 100 -16.21 -8.28 -17.48
CA SER A 100 -17.07 -7.23 -16.91
C SER A 100 -17.56 -6.23 -17.96
N GLY A 101 -18.82 -5.79 -17.83
CA GLY A 101 -19.44 -4.74 -18.65
C GLY A 101 -19.47 -3.37 -17.98
N ALA A 102 -18.76 -3.19 -16.86
CA ALA A 102 -18.86 -1.97 -16.06
C ALA A 102 -18.43 -0.73 -16.84
N ALA A 103 -19.28 0.31 -16.80
CA ALA A 103 -19.02 1.61 -17.41
C ALA A 103 -18.05 2.45 -16.57
N GLU A 104 -17.89 2.13 -15.28
CA GLU A 104 -17.03 2.87 -14.36
C GLU A 104 -16.10 1.95 -13.59
N LEU A 105 -14.80 2.17 -13.72
CA LEU A 105 -13.77 1.44 -12.97
C LEU A 105 -13.00 2.42 -12.08
N VAL A 106 -12.88 2.09 -10.80
CA VAL A 106 -12.06 2.86 -9.85
C VAL A 106 -10.94 1.97 -9.34
N VAL A 107 -9.70 2.39 -9.52
CA VAL A 107 -8.53 1.75 -8.91
C VAL A 107 -8.20 2.50 -7.63
N VAL A 108 -8.30 1.82 -6.49
CA VAL A 108 -7.95 2.36 -5.18
C VAL A 108 -6.47 2.11 -4.91
N ASP A 109 -5.89 2.97 -4.09
CA ASP A 109 -4.50 2.89 -3.68
C ASP A 109 -4.08 1.52 -3.12
N ASP A 110 -3.08 0.90 -3.75
CA ASP A 110 -2.30 -0.25 -3.24
C ASP A 110 -0.86 0.19 -2.87
N GLY A 111 -0.72 1.44 -2.46
CA GLY A 111 0.55 2.07 -2.16
C GLY A 111 1.42 2.26 -3.39
N THR A 112 2.73 2.06 -3.23
CA THR A 112 3.70 2.25 -4.32
C THR A 112 3.45 1.35 -5.54
N ALA A 113 2.66 0.27 -5.40
CA ALA A 113 2.21 -0.54 -6.53
C ALA A 113 1.30 0.27 -7.48
N THR A 114 0.54 1.24 -7.00
CA THR A 114 -0.26 2.16 -7.84
C THR A 114 0.64 2.95 -8.80
N MET A 115 1.81 3.40 -8.34
CA MET A 115 2.78 4.11 -9.18
C MET A 115 3.32 3.22 -10.30
N GLU A 116 3.67 1.98 -9.96
CA GLU A 116 4.12 0.97 -10.92
C GLU A 116 3.00 0.64 -11.92
N PHE A 117 1.75 0.50 -11.45
CA PHE A 117 0.60 0.22 -12.29
C PHE A 117 0.39 1.31 -13.34
N VAL A 118 0.39 2.58 -12.94
CA VAL A 118 0.21 3.71 -13.87
C VAL A 118 1.36 3.77 -14.87
N ALA A 119 2.60 3.58 -14.42
CA ALA A 119 3.76 3.58 -15.30
C ALA A 119 3.71 2.44 -16.35
N GLN A 120 3.40 1.21 -15.93
CA GLN A 120 3.27 0.07 -16.84
C GLN A 120 2.09 0.22 -17.79
N LEU A 121 0.96 0.75 -17.30
CA LEU A 121 -0.21 1.00 -18.13
C LEU A 121 0.07 2.06 -19.19
N GLY A 122 0.81 3.12 -18.87
CA GLY A 122 1.22 4.16 -19.82
C GLY A 122 2.15 3.64 -20.92
N ARG A 123 3.09 2.77 -20.57
CA ARG A 123 4.02 2.14 -21.53
C ARG A 123 3.41 1.00 -22.34
N GLY A 124 2.18 0.60 -22.04
CA GLY A 124 1.59 -0.59 -22.66
C GLY A 124 2.28 -1.89 -22.23
N GLU A 125 2.96 -1.90 -21.09
CA GLU A 125 3.65 -3.07 -20.52
C GLU A 125 2.68 -4.01 -19.79
N ARG A 126 3.04 -5.31 -19.73
CA ARG A 126 2.26 -6.30 -18.97
C ARG A 126 2.32 -5.97 -17.48
N LEU A 127 1.16 -6.02 -16.81
CA LEU A 127 1.03 -5.78 -15.37
C LEU A 127 1.80 -6.86 -14.58
N ARG A 128 3.02 -6.54 -14.13
CA ARG A 128 3.86 -7.41 -13.29
C ARG A 128 4.35 -6.60 -12.10
N ARG A 129 4.25 -7.15 -10.89
CA ARG A 129 4.86 -6.51 -9.71
C ARG A 129 6.37 -6.76 -9.72
N TRP A 130 7.19 -5.72 -9.62
CA TRP A 130 8.65 -5.81 -9.76
C TRP A 130 9.35 -6.83 -8.84
N HIS A 131 8.83 -7.06 -7.63
CA HIS A 131 9.36 -8.05 -6.69
C HIS A 131 9.16 -9.51 -7.11
N ARG A 132 8.44 -9.78 -8.21
CA ARG A 132 8.27 -11.15 -8.73
C ARG A 132 9.31 -11.43 -9.81
N THR A 133 10.55 -11.64 -9.38
CA THR A 133 11.59 -12.29 -10.19
C THR A 133 11.59 -13.79 -9.88
N GLY A 134 11.60 -14.62 -10.92
CA GLY A 134 11.85 -16.06 -10.80
C GLY A 134 10.64 -16.95 -11.09
N GLY A 135 10.66 -17.62 -12.24
CA GLY A 135 9.76 -18.71 -12.54
C GLY A 135 10.33 -19.60 -13.63
N GLY A 136 10.52 -20.88 -13.33
CA GLY A 136 10.97 -21.91 -14.29
C GLY A 136 9.98 -22.13 -15.45
N ALA A 137 10.25 -23.11 -16.32
CA ALA A 137 9.49 -23.36 -17.55
C ALA A 137 7.95 -23.47 -17.33
N LEU A 138 7.51 -24.11 -16.23
CA LEU A 138 6.11 -24.25 -15.87
C LEU A 138 5.42 -22.90 -15.55
N SER A 139 6.16 -21.94 -14.99
CA SER A 139 5.66 -20.59 -14.74
C SER A 139 5.48 -19.81 -16.03
N ARG A 140 6.38 -19.99 -17.01
CA ARG A 140 6.27 -19.35 -18.34
C ARG A 140 5.08 -19.89 -19.13
N ALA A 141 4.83 -21.20 -19.10
CA ALA A 141 3.66 -21.80 -19.74
C ALA A 141 2.34 -21.27 -19.14
N ARG A 142 2.25 -21.18 -17.80
CA ARG A 142 1.10 -20.56 -17.13
C ARG A 142 0.95 -19.07 -17.44
N GLU A 143 2.05 -18.35 -17.63
CA GLU A 143 2.02 -16.94 -18.03
C GLU A 143 1.50 -16.75 -19.46
N LEU A 144 1.87 -17.63 -20.39
CA LEU A 144 1.36 -17.60 -21.77
C LEU A 144 -0.14 -17.89 -21.82
N ALA A 145 -0.60 -18.92 -21.10
CA ALA A 145 -2.03 -19.24 -21.00
C ALA A 145 -2.85 -18.09 -20.38
N TYR A 146 -2.23 -17.28 -19.51
CA TYR A 146 -2.85 -16.14 -18.85
C TYR A 146 -2.86 -14.86 -19.70
N ALA A 147 -2.07 -14.80 -20.77
CA ALA A 147 -1.86 -13.58 -21.56
C ALA A 147 -3.16 -12.98 -22.13
N PRO A 148 -4.12 -13.74 -22.69
CA PRO A 148 -5.36 -13.17 -23.24
C PRO A 148 -6.23 -12.49 -22.18
N VAL A 149 -6.36 -13.12 -21.01
CA VAL A 149 -7.09 -12.59 -19.86
C VAL A 149 -6.44 -11.30 -19.36
N SER A 150 -5.12 -11.32 -19.19
CA SER A 150 -4.37 -10.12 -18.78
C SER A 150 -4.55 -8.98 -19.79
N GLY A 151 -4.58 -9.27 -21.09
CA GLY A 151 -4.82 -8.28 -22.15
C GLY A 151 -6.23 -7.69 -22.09
N ALA A 152 -7.25 -8.53 -21.89
CA ALA A 152 -8.63 -8.09 -21.74
C ALA A 152 -8.82 -7.23 -20.48
N ALA A 153 -8.29 -7.66 -19.33
CA ALA A 153 -8.35 -6.89 -18.09
C ALA A 153 -7.62 -5.54 -18.22
N ARG A 154 -6.46 -5.51 -18.87
CA ARG A 154 -5.72 -4.27 -19.15
C ARG A 154 -6.48 -3.30 -20.05
N ARG A 155 -7.18 -3.81 -21.08
CA ARG A 155 -8.09 -2.99 -21.88
C ARG A 155 -9.19 -2.40 -20.99
N ARG A 156 -9.78 -3.19 -20.11
CA ARG A 156 -10.82 -2.72 -19.15
C ARG A 156 -10.32 -1.64 -18.20
N LEU A 157 -9.04 -1.65 -17.86
CA LEU A 157 -8.39 -0.66 -17.00
C LEU A 157 -7.93 0.61 -17.75
N ARG A 158 -8.21 0.72 -19.06
CA ARG A 158 -7.97 1.95 -19.84
C ARG A 158 -9.29 2.66 -20.15
N PRO A 159 -9.31 4.00 -20.17
CA PRO A 159 -10.47 4.75 -20.66
C PRO A 159 -10.77 4.38 -22.12
N GLY A 160 -12.03 4.46 -22.51
CA GLY A 160 -12.49 4.18 -23.87
C GLY A 160 -13.95 4.59 -24.06
N GLU A 161 -14.49 4.39 -25.25
CA GLU A 161 -15.89 4.73 -25.54
C GLU A 161 -16.83 4.03 -24.54
N GLY A 162 -17.64 4.82 -23.84
CA GLY A 162 -18.57 4.34 -22.80
C GLY A 162 -17.93 3.84 -21.50
N ARG A 163 -16.60 3.94 -21.32
CA ARG A 163 -15.90 3.50 -20.10
C ARG A 163 -15.04 4.60 -19.47
N ARG A 164 -15.40 4.96 -18.23
CA ARG A 164 -14.63 5.85 -17.35
C ARG A 164 -13.72 5.04 -16.44
N VAL A 165 -12.47 5.47 -16.32
CA VAL A 165 -11.51 4.93 -15.35
C VAL A 165 -11.07 6.07 -14.44
N GLU A 166 -11.10 5.84 -13.14
CA GLU A 166 -10.64 6.78 -12.12
C GLU A 166 -9.58 6.12 -11.21
N LEU A 167 -8.55 6.88 -10.86
CA LEU A 167 -7.59 6.53 -9.81
C LEU A 167 -7.99 7.24 -8.52
N PHE A 168 -8.20 6.48 -7.45
CA PHE A 168 -8.39 7.00 -6.10
C PHE A 168 -7.15 6.70 -5.24
N THR A 169 -6.20 7.63 -5.20
CA THR A 169 -4.87 7.37 -4.63
C THR A 169 -4.22 8.61 -4.01
N SER A 170 -3.39 8.37 -3.00
CA SER A 170 -2.50 9.35 -2.37
C SER A 170 -1.12 9.36 -3.02
N MET A 171 -0.83 8.40 -3.90
CA MET A 171 0.46 8.28 -4.55
C MET A 171 0.67 9.40 -5.57
N PRO A 172 1.90 9.91 -5.70
CA PRO A 172 2.24 10.93 -6.68
C PRO A 172 2.30 10.32 -8.09
N VAL A 173 1.15 10.24 -8.76
CA VAL A 173 1.02 9.67 -10.10
C VAL A 173 0.49 10.68 -11.11
N THR A 174 0.94 10.57 -12.36
CA THR A 174 0.35 11.28 -13.49
C THR A 174 -0.64 10.34 -14.18
N PRO A 175 -1.96 10.64 -14.17
CA PRO A 175 -2.94 9.77 -14.79
C PRO A 175 -2.76 9.74 -16.32
N LEU A 176 -3.17 8.64 -16.94
CA LEU A 176 -3.18 8.55 -18.41
C LEU A 176 -4.27 9.46 -19.00
N PRO A 177 -4.12 9.94 -20.25
CA PRO A 177 -5.17 10.69 -20.93
C PRO A 177 -6.52 9.98 -20.85
N GLY A 178 -7.57 10.73 -20.49
CA GLY A 178 -8.93 10.21 -20.28
C GLY A 178 -9.16 9.46 -18.96
N THR A 179 -8.14 9.30 -18.11
CA THR A 179 -8.28 8.71 -16.76
C THR A 179 -8.49 9.82 -15.74
N GLY A 180 -9.55 9.72 -14.94
CA GLY A 180 -9.77 10.62 -13.80
C GLY A 180 -8.77 10.35 -12.68
N LEU A 181 -8.38 11.39 -11.96
CA LEU A 181 -7.61 11.28 -10.72
C LEU A 181 -8.38 11.96 -9.61
N ARG A 182 -8.70 11.20 -8.57
CA ARG A 182 -9.25 11.69 -7.32
C ARG A 182 -8.24 11.41 -6.20
N VAL A 183 -7.74 12.46 -5.58
CA VAL A 183 -6.76 12.32 -4.51
C VAL A 183 -7.43 11.65 -3.31
N ASN A 184 -6.84 10.56 -2.82
CA ASN A 184 -7.19 10.02 -1.51
C ASN A 184 -6.45 10.84 -0.46
N ASP A 185 -7.09 11.87 0.06
CA ASP A 185 -6.50 12.75 1.05
C ASP A 185 -6.69 12.23 2.49
N PHE A 186 -7.27 11.06 2.70
CA PHE A 186 -7.61 10.51 4.03
C PHE A 186 -8.61 11.35 4.86
N ALA A 187 -9.47 12.18 4.22
CA ALA A 187 -10.49 12.97 4.92
C ALA A 187 -11.38 12.14 5.85
N TRP A 188 -11.92 11.01 5.38
CA TRP A 188 -12.74 10.12 6.22
C TRP A 188 -11.98 9.62 7.45
N THR A 189 -10.72 9.20 7.29
CA THR A 189 -9.89 8.74 8.41
C THR A 189 -9.69 9.83 9.45
N ARG A 190 -9.42 11.07 9.01
CA ARG A 190 -9.26 12.21 9.92
C ARG A 190 -10.55 12.52 10.69
N ALA A 191 -11.68 12.54 9.98
CA ALA A 191 -12.98 12.82 10.57
C ALA A 191 -13.38 11.72 11.58
N ARG A 192 -13.16 10.45 11.22
CA ARG A 192 -13.63 9.30 12.01
C ARG A 192 -12.85 9.05 13.30
N PHE A 193 -11.54 9.30 13.29
CA PHE A 193 -10.65 8.92 14.40
C PHE A 193 -10.12 10.10 15.22
N GLY A 194 -10.48 11.34 14.88
CA GLY A 194 -10.05 12.54 15.60
C GLY A 194 -8.53 12.75 15.55
N PRO A 195 -7.98 13.84 16.12
CA PRO A 195 -6.53 14.02 16.21
C PRO A 195 -5.92 13.07 17.25
N PRO A 196 -4.71 12.52 17.01
CA PRO A 196 -4.06 11.65 17.97
C PRO A 196 -3.51 12.43 19.16
N ARG A 197 -3.37 11.75 20.31
CA ARG A 197 -2.54 12.24 21.40
C ARG A 197 -1.07 12.19 21.00
N LEU A 198 -0.39 13.34 21.05
CA LEU A 198 1.03 13.43 20.76
C LEU A 198 1.88 13.09 21.98
N THR A 199 2.93 12.30 21.78
CA THR A 199 4.01 12.11 22.75
C THR A 199 5.15 13.08 22.45
N LYS A 200 6.07 13.27 23.40
CA LYS A 200 7.27 14.11 23.18
C LYS A 200 8.35 13.42 22.32
N GLY A 201 8.20 12.13 22.04
CA GLY A 201 9.23 11.31 21.41
C GLY A 201 9.13 11.18 19.89
N THR A 202 10.04 10.38 19.35
CA THR A 202 10.07 9.97 17.94
C THR A 202 9.67 8.50 17.82
N ASP A 203 8.86 8.20 16.81
CA ASP A 203 8.51 6.84 16.40
C ASP A 203 9.28 6.46 15.12
N LEU A 204 9.76 5.23 15.04
CA LEU A 204 10.42 4.69 13.83
C LEU A 204 9.55 3.62 13.18
N VAL A 205 9.36 3.74 11.87
CA VAL A 205 8.56 2.80 11.07
C VAL A 205 9.47 1.77 10.41
N GLY A 206 9.19 0.50 10.70
CA GLY A 206 9.89 -0.64 10.11
C GLY A 206 9.52 -0.88 8.65
N THR A 207 10.27 -1.76 7.99
CA THR A 207 10.07 -2.06 6.57
C THR A 207 10.46 -3.50 6.25
N SER A 208 9.82 -4.09 5.23
CA SER A 208 10.11 -5.46 4.82
C SER A 208 11.34 -5.63 3.92
N LEU A 209 12.20 -4.60 3.78
CA LEU A 209 13.29 -4.63 2.79
C LEU A 209 14.26 -5.78 3.04
N VAL A 210 14.54 -6.08 4.31
CA VAL A 210 15.38 -7.22 4.73
C VAL A 210 14.72 -8.54 4.34
N GLU A 211 13.43 -8.69 4.62
CA GLU A 211 12.67 -9.92 4.35
C GLU A 211 12.43 -10.15 2.86
N THR A 212 12.48 -9.09 2.05
CA THR A 212 12.46 -9.17 0.59
C THR A 212 13.85 -9.34 -0.02
N GLY A 213 14.92 -9.43 0.79
CA GLY A 213 16.30 -9.56 0.33
C GLY A 213 16.83 -8.34 -0.42
N VAL A 214 16.22 -7.17 -0.22
CA VAL A 214 16.63 -5.92 -0.88
C VAL A 214 17.75 -5.25 -0.09
N VAL A 215 17.68 -5.29 1.24
CA VAL A 215 18.65 -4.65 2.14
C VAL A 215 19.32 -5.70 3.01
N ASP A 216 20.63 -5.55 3.21
CA ASP A 216 21.42 -6.36 4.13
C ASP A 216 20.91 -6.25 5.60
N PRO A 217 20.69 -7.37 6.31
CA PRO A 217 20.18 -7.33 7.68
C PRO A 217 21.08 -6.59 8.68
N ALA A 218 22.40 -6.70 8.56
CA ALA A 218 23.35 -6.09 9.48
C ALA A 218 23.38 -4.57 9.27
N ARG A 219 23.45 -4.12 8.00
CA ARG A 219 23.34 -2.70 7.65
C ARG A 219 22.02 -2.08 8.11
N TYR A 220 20.93 -2.83 8.00
CA TYR A 220 19.62 -2.37 8.50
C TYR A 220 19.62 -2.18 10.03
N LEU A 221 20.21 -3.11 10.78
CA LEU A 221 20.33 -2.99 12.23
C LEU A 221 21.18 -1.78 12.64
N GLU A 222 22.35 -1.61 12.01
CA GLU A 222 23.24 -0.45 12.22
C GLU A 222 22.49 0.88 12.03
N ALA A 223 21.71 0.97 10.95
CA ALA A 223 20.89 2.12 10.64
C ALA A 223 19.84 2.43 11.70
N VAL A 224 19.11 1.40 12.15
CA VAL A 224 18.09 1.56 13.20
C VAL A 224 18.73 2.01 14.51
N CYS A 225 19.88 1.45 14.89
CA CYS A 225 20.64 1.89 16.06
C CYS A 225 21.06 3.36 15.96
N ALA A 226 21.58 3.79 14.80
CA ALA A 226 21.99 5.17 14.58
C ALA A 226 20.79 6.15 14.66
N LEU A 227 19.69 5.86 13.96
CA LEU A 227 18.48 6.67 13.99
C LEU A 227 17.89 6.76 15.40
N THR A 228 17.99 5.68 16.17
CA THR A 228 17.52 5.64 17.56
C THR A 228 18.25 6.65 18.42
N ARG A 229 19.58 6.66 18.35
CA ARG A 229 20.43 7.59 19.13
C ARG A 229 20.24 9.04 18.67
N GLU A 230 20.26 9.28 17.36
CA GLU A 230 20.25 10.64 16.81
C GLU A 230 18.89 11.35 16.95
N HIS A 231 17.79 10.61 16.81
CA HIS A 231 16.44 11.19 16.82
C HIS A 231 15.65 10.88 18.08
N GLY A 232 16.27 10.26 19.09
CA GLY A 232 15.61 9.89 20.34
C GLY A 232 14.39 9.00 20.10
N VAL A 233 14.53 8.00 19.23
CA VAL A 233 13.44 7.07 18.94
C VAL A 233 13.15 6.27 20.21
N THR A 234 11.87 6.14 20.52
CA THR A 234 11.41 5.39 21.71
C THR A 234 10.62 4.13 21.34
N ARG A 235 9.97 4.14 20.17
CA ARG A 235 9.13 3.05 19.68
C ARG A 235 9.43 2.71 18.24
N TYR A 236 9.36 1.41 17.94
CA TYR A 236 9.53 0.86 16.61
C TYR A 236 8.23 0.19 16.15
N PHE A 237 7.57 0.76 15.15
CA PHE A 237 6.37 0.23 14.53
C PHE A 237 6.76 -0.82 13.49
N ALA A 238 6.72 -2.08 13.91
CA ALA A 238 7.13 -3.20 13.08
C ALA A 238 6.23 -3.35 11.86
N HIS A 239 6.84 -3.57 10.71
CA HIS A 239 6.12 -3.95 9.51
C HIS A 239 5.63 -5.40 9.63
N ARG A 240 4.41 -5.69 9.17
CA ARG A 240 3.74 -7.01 9.32
C ARG A 240 4.51 -8.23 8.81
N ARG A 241 5.52 -8.02 7.94
CA ARG A 241 6.36 -9.08 7.37
C ARG A 241 7.65 -9.32 8.14
N GLU A 242 8.00 -8.45 9.09
CA GLU A 242 9.26 -8.56 9.80
C GLU A 242 9.28 -9.78 10.72
N THR A 243 10.41 -10.48 10.68
CA THR A 243 10.55 -11.74 11.40
C THR A 243 10.68 -11.49 12.92
N PRO A 244 10.16 -12.39 13.77
CA PRO A 244 10.39 -12.31 15.20
C PRO A 244 11.87 -12.23 15.60
N GLU A 245 12.75 -12.88 14.85
CA GLU A 245 14.20 -12.90 15.06
C GLU A 245 14.79 -11.51 14.89
N LYS A 246 14.49 -10.85 13.76
CA LYS A 246 14.92 -9.46 13.50
C LYS A 246 14.40 -8.51 14.56
N LEU A 247 13.13 -8.62 14.93
CA LEU A 247 12.51 -7.74 15.92
C LEU A 247 13.12 -7.93 17.32
N ARG A 248 13.49 -9.16 17.69
CA ARG A 248 14.23 -9.43 18.93
C ARG A 248 15.63 -8.82 18.89
N ALA A 249 16.35 -8.95 17.77
CA ALA A 249 17.66 -8.35 17.59
C ALA A 249 17.61 -6.81 17.69
N LEU A 250 16.63 -6.17 17.04
CA LEU A 250 16.40 -4.72 17.16
C LEU A 250 16.14 -4.31 18.60
N ARG A 251 15.22 -5.00 19.30
CA ARG A 251 14.93 -4.72 20.71
C ARG A 251 16.18 -4.83 21.59
N ALA A 252 16.97 -5.88 21.41
CA ALA A 252 18.18 -6.11 22.18
C ALA A 252 19.24 -5.02 21.93
N ALA A 253 19.43 -4.60 20.69
CA ALA A 253 20.45 -3.62 20.33
C ALA A 253 20.09 -2.17 20.65
N THR A 254 18.78 -1.85 20.74
CA THR A 254 18.30 -0.46 20.82
C THR A 254 17.50 -0.13 22.08
N GLY A 255 16.99 -1.13 22.78
CA GLY A 255 16.06 -0.93 23.91
C GLY A 255 14.66 -0.45 23.50
N LEU A 256 14.36 -0.33 22.20
CA LEU A 256 13.09 0.18 21.71
C LEU A 256 11.89 -0.67 22.15
N GLU A 257 10.75 0.01 22.37
CA GLU A 257 9.46 -0.65 22.42
C GLU A 257 9.08 -1.12 21.01
N ILE A 258 8.99 -2.43 20.80
CA ILE A 258 8.56 -3.00 19.52
C ILE A 258 7.03 -3.06 19.50
N VAL A 259 6.40 -2.19 18.72
CA VAL A 259 4.97 -2.16 18.51
C VAL A 259 4.64 -2.97 17.26
N ARG A 260 3.69 -3.92 17.35
CA ARG A 260 3.17 -4.66 16.19
C ARG A 260 1.76 -4.17 15.85
N PRO A 261 1.62 -3.27 14.86
CA PRO A 261 0.34 -2.68 14.50
C PRO A 261 -0.69 -3.71 14.08
N ASP A 262 -1.85 -3.61 14.68
CA ASP A 262 -2.96 -4.50 14.42
C ASP A 262 -3.86 -3.94 13.29
N LEU A 263 -3.72 -2.65 12.97
CA LEU A 263 -4.33 -1.94 11.86
C LEU A 263 -3.25 -1.31 10.95
N PRO A 264 -3.59 -0.82 9.75
CA PRO A 264 -2.73 0.03 8.95
C PRO A 264 -2.20 1.21 9.77
N LEU A 265 -0.95 1.60 9.49
CA LEU A 265 -0.24 2.58 10.31
C LEU A 265 -0.94 3.94 10.32
N GLU A 266 -1.62 4.32 9.24
CA GLU A 266 -2.40 5.55 9.14
C GLU A 266 -3.52 5.59 10.19
N LEU A 267 -4.18 4.46 10.45
CA LEU A 267 -5.21 4.37 11.49
C LEU A 267 -4.61 4.33 12.89
N ILE A 268 -3.51 3.60 13.08
CA ILE A 268 -2.81 3.53 14.37
C ILE A 268 -2.25 4.91 14.76
N ALA A 269 -1.57 5.58 13.84
CA ALA A 269 -1.04 6.91 14.06
C ALA A 269 -2.14 7.93 14.35
N ARG A 270 -3.32 7.79 13.73
CA ARG A 270 -4.47 8.67 13.98
C ARG A 270 -5.16 8.40 15.32
N ARG A 271 -5.28 7.15 15.74
CA ARG A 271 -5.80 6.79 17.06
C ARG A 271 -4.84 7.17 18.19
N GLY A 272 -3.55 7.14 17.89
CA GLY A 272 -2.48 7.45 18.84
C GLY A 272 -2.38 6.46 20.00
N PRO A 273 -1.46 6.72 20.96
CA PRO A 273 -0.53 7.83 20.96
C PRO A 273 0.52 7.74 19.84
N VAL A 274 0.94 8.88 19.30
CA VAL A 274 1.96 9.00 18.24
C VAL A 274 3.03 10.02 18.62
N GLY A 275 4.27 9.80 18.21
CA GLY A 275 5.37 10.74 18.37
C GLY A 275 5.12 12.02 17.60
N ARG A 276 5.70 13.13 18.09
CA ARG A 276 5.73 14.40 17.33
C ARG A 276 6.49 14.27 16.02
N THR A 277 7.43 13.33 15.96
CA THR A 277 8.14 12.95 14.74
C THR A 277 7.94 11.47 14.46
N ILE A 278 7.68 11.13 13.20
CA ILE A 278 7.69 9.76 12.69
C ILE A 278 8.81 9.66 11.67
N VAL A 279 9.81 8.83 11.93
CA VAL A 279 10.88 8.52 10.98
C VAL A 279 10.52 7.23 10.25
N SER A 280 10.70 7.19 8.94
CA SER A 280 10.48 6.00 8.12
C SER A 280 11.61 5.83 7.12
N PHE A 281 11.98 4.58 6.84
CA PHE A 281 12.68 4.24 5.60
C PHE A 281 11.72 4.38 4.39
N PRO A 282 12.22 4.33 3.14
CA PRO A 282 11.37 4.50 1.97
C PRO A 282 10.30 3.39 1.94
N SER A 283 9.05 3.79 2.05
CA SER A 283 7.89 2.90 2.11
C SER A 283 6.64 3.67 1.70
N THR A 284 5.52 2.99 1.45
CA THR A 284 4.24 3.67 1.13
C THR A 284 3.84 4.70 2.18
N VAL A 285 4.21 4.49 3.46
CA VAL A 285 3.75 5.34 4.56
C VAL A 285 4.27 6.78 4.47
N VAL A 286 5.37 7.02 3.75
CA VAL A 286 5.90 8.38 3.54
C VAL A 286 5.00 9.23 2.64
N HIS A 287 4.14 8.58 1.85
CA HIS A 287 3.16 9.26 1.00
C HIS A 287 1.78 9.36 1.65
N THR A 288 1.42 8.44 2.56
CA THR A 288 0.07 8.37 3.15
C THR A 288 -0.03 9.04 4.52
N LEU A 289 0.99 8.91 5.38
CA LEU A 289 0.97 9.52 6.72
C LEU A 289 0.84 11.05 6.70
N PRO A 290 1.48 11.81 5.78
CA PRO A 290 1.27 13.26 5.71
C PRO A 290 -0.20 13.65 5.52
N TYR A 291 -0.96 12.91 4.70
CA TYR A 291 -2.40 13.12 4.51
C TYR A 291 -3.21 12.69 5.74
N ALA A 292 -2.92 11.51 6.31
CA ALA A 292 -3.64 11.01 7.49
C ALA A 292 -3.43 11.91 8.72
N LEU A 293 -2.26 12.55 8.84
CA LEU A 293 -1.85 13.37 9.98
C LEU A 293 -1.94 14.88 9.70
N THR A 294 -2.56 15.29 8.60
CA THR A 294 -2.81 16.71 8.31
C THR A 294 -3.50 17.40 9.50
N GLY A 295 -3.00 18.58 9.88
CA GLY A 295 -3.51 19.39 10.98
C GLY A 295 -3.16 18.90 12.39
N THR A 296 -2.30 17.89 12.54
CA THR A 296 -1.93 17.35 13.88
C THR A 296 -0.63 17.90 14.43
N GLY A 297 0.19 18.57 13.61
CA GLY A 297 1.55 18.99 13.99
C GLY A 297 2.60 17.87 14.02
N VAL A 298 2.24 16.64 13.62
CA VAL A 298 3.22 15.55 13.47
C VAL A 298 4.11 15.80 12.25
N THR A 299 5.42 15.66 12.43
CA THR A 299 6.40 15.70 11.34
C THR A 299 6.70 14.28 10.86
N VAL A 300 6.49 14.01 9.57
CA VAL A 300 6.95 12.76 8.94
C VAL A 300 8.32 13.03 8.34
N ALA A 301 9.30 12.18 8.66
CA ALA A 301 10.65 12.26 8.14
C ALA A 301 11.02 10.97 7.41
N VAL A 302 11.67 11.09 6.25
CA VAL A 302 12.14 9.95 5.46
C VAL A 302 13.66 9.86 5.51
N CYS A 303 14.17 8.69 5.88
CA CYS A 303 15.58 8.34 5.78
C CYS A 303 15.78 7.51 4.51
N GLY A 304 16.61 7.99 3.59
CA GLY A 304 16.99 7.23 2.39
C GLY A 304 17.75 5.94 2.75
N ILE A 305 17.73 4.97 1.83
CA ILE A 305 18.58 3.78 1.90
C ILE A 305 19.85 4.08 1.12
N ASP A 306 21.00 3.89 1.74
CA ASP A 306 22.28 4.01 1.04
C ASP A 306 22.44 2.83 0.06
N PRO A 307 22.88 3.07 -1.18
CA PRO A 307 23.13 2.01 -2.15
C PRO A 307 24.03 0.88 -1.64
N ALA A 308 24.98 1.16 -0.74
CA ALA A 308 25.87 0.18 -0.14
C ALA A 308 25.15 -0.81 0.80
N TRP A 309 23.89 -0.54 1.16
CA TRP A 309 23.07 -1.46 1.95
C TRP A 309 22.35 -2.50 1.08
N LEU A 310 22.33 -2.31 -0.24
CA LEU A 310 21.65 -3.24 -1.14
C LEU A 310 22.33 -4.60 -1.10
N ALA A 311 21.55 -5.64 -0.83
CA ALA A 311 22.09 -7.00 -0.79
C ALA A 311 22.64 -7.39 -2.19
N PRO A 312 23.67 -8.26 -2.27
CA PRO A 312 24.26 -8.66 -3.56
C PRO A 312 23.26 -9.24 -4.57
N GLY A 313 22.18 -9.88 -4.08
CA GLY A 313 21.10 -10.44 -4.90
C GLY A 313 19.92 -9.49 -5.18
N ALA A 314 20.01 -8.23 -4.75
CA ALA A 314 18.94 -7.27 -4.95
C ALA A 314 18.74 -6.98 -6.45
N SER A 315 17.49 -6.76 -6.86
CA SER A 315 17.20 -6.38 -8.24
C SER A 315 17.95 -5.09 -8.61
N PRO A 316 18.52 -4.98 -9.82
CA PRO A 316 19.15 -3.74 -10.30
C PRO A 316 18.21 -2.52 -10.27
N ARG A 317 16.89 -2.74 -10.23
CA ARG A 317 15.87 -1.67 -10.15
C ARG A 317 15.54 -1.22 -8.72
N ALA A 318 15.99 -1.95 -7.70
CA ALA A 318 15.62 -1.72 -6.31
C ALA A 318 16.10 -0.35 -5.81
N GLY A 319 17.36 0.01 -6.08
CA GLY A 319 17.93 1.31 -5.68
C GLY A 319 17.14 2.47 -6.29
N GLY A 320 16.91 2.45 -7.60
CA GLY A 320 16.14 3.50 -8.29
C GLY A 320 14.68 3.61 -7.81
N PHE A 321 14.05 2.49 -7.45
CA PHE A 321 12.71 2.50 -6.88
C PHE A 321 12.69 3.13 -5.47
N LEU A 322 13.63 2.76 -4.59
CA LEU A 322 13.71 3.31 -3.23
C LEU A 322 14.05 4.80 -3.22
N ALA A 323 14.96 5.23 -4.10
CA ALA A 323 15.24 6.63 -4.35
C ALA A 323 13.97 7.35 -4.85
N GLY A 324 13.28 6.79 -5.86
CA GLY A 324 12.04 7.36 -6.38
C GLY A 324 10.93 7.52 -5.34
N VAL A 325 10.77 6.56 -4.41
CA VAL A 325 9.83 6.68 -3.27
C VAL A 325 10.21 7.85 -2.36
N THR A 326 11.51 8.00 -2.06
CA THR A 326 12.02 9.09 -1.22
C THR A 326 11.86 10.46 -1.90
N ASP A 327 12.18 10.53 -3.19
CA ASP A 327 12.19 11.77 -3.96
C ASP A 327 10.79 12.29 -4.21
N THR A 328 9.85 11.40 -4.49
CA THR A 328 8.45 11.76 -4.78
C THR A 328 7.61 11.98 -3.52
N ALA A 329 8.16 11.70 -2.33
CA ALA A 329 7.49 11.97 -1.06
C ALA A 329 7.29 13.48 -0.85
N ARG A 330 6.05 13.86 -0.52
CA ARG A 330 5.65 15.26 -0.30
C ARG A 330 5.40 15.49 1.17
N ASP A 331 5.65 16.72 1.60
CA ASP A 331 5.37 17.16 2.98
C ASP A 331 6.05 16.28 4.04
N VAL A 332 7.23 15.77 3.67
CA VAL A 332 8.13 15.02 4.54
C VAL A 332 9.46 15.76 4.71
N ARG A 333 10.04 15.66 5.89
CA ARG A 333 11.41 16.08 6.16
C ARG A 333 12.38 15.01 5.65
N ARG A 334 13.24 15.34 4.68
CA ARG A 334 14.28 14.43 4.20
C ARG A 334 15.45 14.42 5.18
N LEU A 335 15.83 13.23 5.62
CA LEU A 335 17.04 13.00 6.40
C LEU A 335 18.16 12.54 5.46
N PRO A 336 19.44 12.83 5.78
CA PRO A 336 20.56 12.35 4.99
C PRO A 336 20.52 10.83 4.81
N ALA A 337 20.79 10.35 3.59
CA ALA A 337 21.03 8.93 3.35
C ALA A 337 22.24 8.49 4.18
N ARG A 338 22.15 7.31 4.78
CA ARG A 338 23.12 6.87 5.78
C ARG A 338 24.21 6.04 5.15
N SER A 339 25.37 6.65 4.95
CA SER A 339 26.60 5.90 4.72
C SER A 339 26.84 4.98 5.91
N ALA A 340 27.01 3.69 5.63
CA ALA A 340 27.56 2.80 6.63
C ALA A 340 28.96 3.36 6.96
N THR A 341 29.19 3.74 8.22
CA THR A 341 30.56 3.96 8.69
C THR A 341 31.34 2.70 8.37
N ALA A 342 32.41 2.84 7.57
CA ALA A 342 33.38 1.78 7.39
C ALA A 342 33.82 1.39 8.81
N ALA A 343 33.52 0.15 9.21
CA ALA A 343 34.12 -0.40 10.40
C ALA A 343 35.64 -0.40 10.15
N GLY A 344 36.35 0.45 10.88
CA GLY A 344 37.79 0.33 11.06
C GLY A 344 38.12 -0.80 12.01
#